data_AF-A0AAV7LQ70-F1
#
_entry.id   AF-A0AAV7LQ70-F1
#
_cell.length_a   1.000
_cell.length_b   1.000
_cell.length_c   1.000
_cell.angle_alpha   90.00
_cell.angle_beta   90.00
_cell.angle_gamma   90.00
#
_symmetry.space_group_name_H-M   'P 1'
#
loop_
_entity.id
_entity.type
_entity.pdbx_description
1 polymer ?
#
loop_
_entity_poly.entity_id
_entity_poly.type
_entity_poly.pdbx_seq_one_letter_code
_entity_poly.pdbx_strand_id
1 'polypeptide(L)'
;MRALEETGLQSCGDVAQRQLQLIQQQYQQLLPDDAKKAWQAAQGHIYQWGDKSSRMLHRLCQATHAVSLGPMIRNTRGELLSSPREVAQSFAAFNSELYARRDTVHVDQITEFVQALPLHLSDTACAELDDRITEGDLAAALAEIRTGKAPGPKGFLCKFLKYAATQETLAGGNPLGF
;
A
#
# COMPACT_ATOMS: atom_id res chain seq x y z
N MET A 1 18.34 61.68 39.22
CA MET A 1 18.98 61.77 37.89
C MET A 1 19.46 60.41 37.38
N ARG A 2 20.25 59.61 38.14
CA ARG A 2 20.70 58.26 37.68
C ARG A 2 19.59 57.24 37.36
N ALA A 3 18.50 57.20 38.12
CA ALA A 3 17.39 56.25 37.88
C ALA A 3 16.59 56.51 36.58
N LEU A 4 16.64 57.73 36.03
CA LEU A 4 15.98 58.09 34.76
C LEU A 4 16.84 57.74 33.55
N GLU A 5 18.17 57.72 33.73
CA GLU A 5 19.11 57.32 32.67
C GLU A 5 19.11 55.80 32.48
N GLU A 6 19.07 55.03 33.58
CA GLU A 6 19.00 53.56 33.53
C GLU A 6 17.69 53.04 32.92
N THR A 7 16.56 53.71 33.19
CA THR A 7 15.26 53.38 32.59
C THR A 7 15.16 53.81 31.12
N GLY A 8 15.82 54.90 30.71
CA GLY A 8 15.93 55.33 29.31
C GLY A 8 16.78 54.39 28.44
N LEU A 9 17.88 53.87 28.98
CA LEU A 9 18.74 52.88 28.31
C LEU A 9 18.05 51.50 28.20
N GLN A 10 17.31 51.08 29.23
CA GLN A 10 16.51 49.84 29.19
C GLN A 10 15.33 49.95 28.22
N SER A 11 14.68 51.11 28.13
CA SER A 11 13.60 51.39 27.17
C SER A 11 14.08 51.31 25.71
N CYS A 12 15.28 51.81 25.41
CA CYS A 12 15.84 51.78 24.06
C CYS A 12 16.24 50.36 23.62
N GLY A 13 16.80 49.56 24.54
CA GLY A 13 17.11 48.15 24.30
C GLY A 13 15.89 47.28 24.01
N ASP A 14 14.77 47.53 24.71
CA ASP A 14 13.51 46.81 24.51
C ASP A 14 12.88 47.13 23.14
N VAL A 15 12.95 48.39 22.68
CA VAL A 15 12.48 48.76 21.32
C VAL A 15 13.29 48.07 20.22
N ALA A 16 14.62 48.03 20.34
CA ALA A 16 15.48 47.34 19.37
C ALA A 16 15.26 45.82 19.37
N GLN A 17 15.03 45.22 20.55
CA GLN A 17 14.71 43.79 20.68
C GLN A 17 13.36 43.45 20.05
N ARG A 18 12.34 44.31 20.23
CA ARG A 18 11.03 44.13 19.58
C ARG A 18 11.12 44.24 18.06
N GLN A 19 11.93 45.18 17.55
CA GLN A 19 12.16 45.30 16.10
C GLN A 19 12.85 44.04 15.54
N LEU A 20 13.87 43.52 16.23
CA LEU A 20 14.53 42.27 15.84
C LEU A 20 13.58 41.07 15.85
N GLN A 21 12.73 40.95 16.88
CA GLN A 21 11.72 39.89 16.96
C GLN A 21 10.70 40.00 15.82
N LEU A 22 10.27 41.21 15.46
CA LEU A 22 9.32 41.44 14.38
C LEU A 22 9.91 41.07 13.01
N ILE A 23 11.17 41.44 12.75
CA ILE A 23 11.90 41.05 11.55
C ILE A 23 12.09 39.53 11.49
N GLN A 24 12.42 38.88 12.61
CA GLN A 24 12.53 37.42 12.70
C GLN A 24 11.21 36.71 12.41
N GLN A 25 10.09 37.22 12.94
CA GLN A 25 8.77 36.69 12.65
C GLN A 25 8.40 36.84 11.16
N GLN A 26 8.66 38.00 10.57
CA GLN A 26 8.42 38.23 9.14
C GLN A 26 9.28 37.30 8.27
N TYR A 27 10.55 37.09 8.64
CA TYR A 27 11.43 36.16 7.94
C TYR A 27 10.93 34.70 8.05
N GLN A 28 10.51 34.28 9.25
CA GLN A 28 9.95 32.95 9.45
C GLN A 28 8.64 32.72 8.68
N GLN A 29 7.87 33.77 8.40
CA GLN A 29 6.65 33.69 7.57
C GLN A 29 6.96 33.59 6.07
N LEU A 30 8.05 34.20 5.59
CA LEU A 30 8.45 34.17 4.17
C LEU A 30 9.21 32.89 3.79
N LEU A 31 9.97 32.32 4.73
CA LEU A 31 10.74 31.09 4.55
C LEU A 31 9.92 29.89 3.99
N PRO A 32 8.70 29.57 4.48
CA PRO A 32 7.91 28.49 3.93
C PRO A 32 7.39 28.78 2.52
N ASP A 33 7.11 30.06 2.19
CA ASP A 33 6.62 30.43 0.86
C ASP A 33 7.71 30.27 -0.20
N ASP A 34 8.95 30.62 0.12
CA ASP A 34 10.07 30.43 -0.81
C ASP A 34 10.47 28.95 -0.91
N ALA A 35 10.41 28.19 0.19
CA ALA A 35 10.57 26.74 0.14
C ALA A 35 9.49 26.08 -0.72
N LYS A 36 8.24 26.56 -0.63
CA LYS A 36 7.13 26.08 -1.46
C LYS A 36 7.33 26.42 -2.93
N LYS A 37 7.76 27.63 -3.27
CA LYS A 37 8.09 28.02 -4.65
C LYS A 37 9.23 27.17 -5.21
N ALA A 38 10.29 26.95 -4.44
CA ALA A 38 11.42 26.11 -4.83
C ALA A 38 11.00 24.65 -5.05
N TRP A 39 10.13 24.11 -4.18
CA TRP A 39 9.56 22.78 -4.33
C TRP A 39 8.69 22.65 -5.59
N GLN A 40 7.83 23.65 -5.87
CA GLN A 40 7.01 23.69 -7.08
C GLN A 40 7.86 23.78 -8.36
N ALA A 41 8.94 24.58 -8.35
CA ALA A 41 9.88 24.67 -9.46
C ALA A 41 10.63 23.35 -9.69
N ALA A 42 11.06 22.67 -8.62
CA ALA A 42 11.70 21.36 -8.72
C ALA A 42 10.74 20.29 -9.28
N GLN A 43 9.48 20.27 -8.84
CA GLN A 43 8.42 19.43 -9.41
C GLN A 43 8.22 19.69 -10.90
N GLY A 44 8.17 20.96 -11.32
CA GLY A 44 8.07 21.34 -12.73
C GLY A 44 9.29 20.92 -13.56
N HIS A 45 10.49 21.02 -13.00
CA HIS A 45 11.72 20.59 -13.65
C HIS A 45 11.77 19.06 -13.81
N ILE A 46 11.40 18.30 -12.79
CA ILE A 46 11.26 16.84 -12.85
C ILE A 46 10.21 16.43 -13.87
N TYR A 47 9.11 17.18 -13.99
CA TYR A 47 8.08 16.93 -14.99
C TYR A 47 8.57 17.18 -16.44
N GLN A 48 9.32 18.26 -16.67
CA GLN A 48 9.82 18.64 -18.00
C GLN A 48 10.99 17.77 -18.46
N TRP A 49 11.94 17.50 -17.56
CA TRP A 49 13.22 16.85 -17.87
C TRP A 49 13.34 15.41 -17.35
N GLY A 50 12.36 14.93 -16.58
CA GLY A 50 12.32 13.55 -16.09
C GLY A 50 12.10 12.52 -17.20
N ASP A 51 12.43 11.27 -16.86
CA ASP A 51 12.34 10.12 -17.74
C ASP A 51 10.94 10.00 -18.39
N LYS A 52 10.88 9.54 -19.64
CA LYS A 52 9.62 9.39 -20.41
C LYS A 52 8.62 8.48 -19.67
N SER A 53 9.14 7.53 -18.88
CA SER A 53 8.37 6.63 -18.02
C SER A 53 7.55 7.36 -16.95
N SER A 54 8.11 8.40 -16.32
CA SER A 54 7.43 9.16 -15.26
C SER A 54 6.31 10.04 -15.83
N ARG A 55 6.51 10.61 -17.02
CA ARG A 55 5.45 11.34 -17.77
C ARG A 55 4.31 10.44 -18.20
N MET A 56 4.62 9.22 -18.66
CA MET A 56 3.61 8.23 -19.02
C MET A 56 2.81 7.79 -17.79
N LEU A 57 3.49 7.47 -16.68
CA LEU A 57 2.84 7.14 -15.42
C LEU A 57 1.95 8.28 -14.93
N HIS A 58 2.44 9.52 -14.99
CA HIS A 58 1.67 10.68 -14.57
C HIS A 58 0.41 10.87 -15.43
N ARG A 59 0.50 10.68 -16.76
CA ARG A 59 -0.65 10.72 -17.66
C ARG A 59 -1.65 9.59 -17.36
N LEU A 60 -1.16 8.39 -17.08
CA LEU A 60 -2.01 7.27 -16.68
C LEU A 60 -2.72 7.56 -15.35
N CYS A 61 -2.00 8.05 -14.34
CA CYS A 61 -2.58 8.46 -13.07
C CYS A 61 -3.61 9.58 -13.23
N GLN A 62 -3.33 10.61 -14.03
CA GLN A 62 -4.29 11.68 -14.32
C GLN A 62 -5.55 11.16 -15.03
N ALA A 63 -5.39 10.28 -16.02
CA ALA A 63 -6.52 9.67 -16.73
C ALA A 63 -7.38 8.82 -15.79
N THR A 64 -6.76 8.02 -14.91
CA THR A 64 -7.49 7.25 -13.90
C THR A 64 -8.15 8.14 -12.84
N HIS A 65 -7.51 9.24 -12.44
CA HIS A 65 -8.08 10.20 -11.49
C HIS A 65 -9.26 10.97 -12.08
N ALA A 66 -9.22 11.32 -13.38
CA ALA A 66 -10.31 11.99 -14.08
C ALA A 66 -11.56 11.10 -14.19
N VAL A 67 -11.38 9.79 -14.35
CA VAL A 67 -12.47 8.80 -14.35
C VAL A 67 -13.00 8.53 -12.92
N SER A 68 -12.20 8.79 -11.88
CA SER A 68 -12.56 8.58 -10.47
C SER A 68 -13.19 9.81 -9.79
N LEU A 69 -13.53 10.88 -10.52
CA LEU A 69 -14.11 12.09 -9.93
C LEU A 69 -15.59 11.90 -9.57
N GLY A 70 -15.77 11.36 -8.37
CA GLY A 70 -17.03 11.25 -7.63
C GLY A 70 -17.32 9.80 -7.26
N PRO A 71 -16.99 9.33 -6.04
CA PRO A 71 -17.51 8.06 -5.55
C PRO A 71 -19.02 8.21 -5.39
N MET A 72 -19.77 7.94 -6.45
CA MET A 72 -21.22 7.85 -6.38
C MET A 72 -21.55 6.50 -5.77
N ILE A 73 -21.91 6.52 -4.50
CA ILE A 73 -22.31 5.30 -3.78
C ILE A 73 -23.83 5.22 -3.72
N ARG A 74 -24.37 4.01 -3.77
CA ARG A 74 -25.78 3.78 -3.46
C ARG A 74 -25.92 3.56 -1.96
N ASN A 75 -26.80 4.32 -1.33
CA ASN A 75 -27.15 4.11 0.06
C ASN A 75 -28.01 2.83 0.23
N THR A 76 -28.23 2.39 1.46
CA THR A 76 -29.09 1.25 1.81
C THR A 76 -30.55 1.42 1.35
N ARG A 77 -30.98 2.66 1.09
CA ARG A 77 -32.29 3.01 0.51
C ARG A 77 -32.32 3.01 -1.02
N GLY A 78 -31.21 2.68 -1.68
CA GLY A 78 -31.08 2.65 -3.15
C GLY A 78 -30.82 4.02 -3.79
N GLU A 79 -30.75 5.09 -3.00
CA GLU A 79 -30.47 6.46 -3.44
C GLU A 79 -29.00 6.65 -3.78
N LEU A 80 -28.72 7.44 -4.82
CA LEU A 80 -27.38 7.68 -5.34
C LEU A 80 -26.79 8.94 -4.71
N LEU A 81 -25.78 8.76 -3.86
CA LEU A 81 -25.12 9.84 -3.12
C LEU A 81 -23.85 10.27 -3.87
N SER A 82 -23.74 11.56 -4.20
CA SER A 82 -22.57 12.15 -4.87
C SER A 82 -21.78 13.13 -3.98
N SER A 83 -22.36 13.54 -2.85
CA SER A 83 -21.72 14.45 -1.90
C SER A 83 -20.67 13.70 -1.06
N PRO A 84 -19.40 14.15 -1.02
CA PRO A 84 -18.35 13.48 -0.25
C PRO A 84 -18.67 13.30 1.24
N ARG A 85 -19.43 14.24 1.83
CA ARG A 85 -19.87 14.15 3.23
C ARG A 85 -20.92 13.06 3.45
N GLU A 86 -21.88 12.95 2.54
CA GLU A 86 -22.94 11.94 2.60
C GLU A 86 -22.37 10.54 2.34
N VAL A 87 -21.42 10.43 1.40
CA VAL A 87 -20.67 9.20 1.13
C VAL A 87 -19.93 8.75 2.39
N ALA A 88 -19.19 9.64 3.05
CA ALA A 88 -18.45 9.31 4.26
C ALA A 88 -19.37 8.89 5.42
N GLN A 89 -20.50 9.58 5.60
CA GLN A 89 -21.48 9.25 6.63
C GLN A 89 -22.17 7.91 6.37
N SER A 90 -22.59 7.64 5.14
CA SER A 90 -23.19 6.36 4.76
C SER A 90 -22.20 5.21 4.90
N PHE A 91 -20.93 5.43 4.55
CA PHE A 91 -19.86 4.45 4.74
C PHE A 91 -19.59 4.18 6.23
N ALA A 92 -19.53 5.23 7.06
CA ALA A 92 -19.36 5.10 8.50
C ALA A 92 -20.53 4.36 9.16
N ALA A 93 -21.77 4.68 8.76
CA ALA A 93 -22.98 4.03 9.26
C ALA A 93 -23.02 2.55 8.86
N PHE A 94 -22.74 2.22 7.61
CA PHE A 94 -22.69 0.84 7.12
C PHE A 94 -21.65 0.00 7.88
N ASN A 95 -20.43 0.50 8.03
CA ASN A 95 -19.39 -0.24 8.74
C ASN A 95 -19.71 -0.37 10.24
N SER A 96 -20.26 0.69 10.85
CA SER A 96 -20.70 0.63 12.24
C SER A 96 -21.78 -0.43 12.43
N GLU A 97 -22.75 -0.51 11.52
CA GLU A 97 -23.79 -1.55 11.54
C GLU A 97 -23.19 -2.94 11.29
N LEU A 98 -22.30 -3.10 10.31
CA LEU A 98 -21.64 -4.37 9.99
C LEU A 98 -20.89 -4.94 11.21
N TYR A 99 -20.15 -4.10 11.92
CA TYR A 99 -19.38 -4.53 13.09
C TYR A 99 -20.19 -4.55 14.40
N ALA A 100 -21.28 -3.78 14.48
CA ALA A 100 -22.20 -3.84 15.62
C ALA A 100 -23.17 -5.02 15.52
N ARG A 101 -23.48 -5.49 14.31
CA ARG A 101 -24.15 -6.77 14.08
C ARG A 101 -23.24 -7.90 14.54
N ARG A 102 -23.34 -8.20 15.83
CA ARG A 102 -23.06 -9.53 16.33
C ARG A 102 -24.22 -10.40 15.88
N ASP A 103 -24.18 -10.83 14.62
CA ASP A 103 -25.06 -11.90 14.17
C ASP A 103 -24.91 -13.03 15.21
N THR A 104 -26.04 -13.48 15.75
CA THR A 104 -26.08 -14.70 16.57
C THR A 104 -25.74 -15.83 15.62
N VAL A 105 -24.45 -16.04 15.41
CA VAL A 105 -23.93 -17.12 14.58
C VAL A 105 -24.34 -18.41 15.26
N HIS A 106 -25.41 -19.01 14.74
CA HIS A 106 -25.80 -20.36 15.12
C HIS A 106 -24.76 -21.29 14.50
N VAL A 107 -23.83 -21.75 15.33
CA VAL A 107 -22.78 -22.71 14.95
C VAL A 107 -23.38 -23.90 14.20
N ASP A 108 -24.61 -24.28 14.56
CA ASP A 108 -25.39 -25.33 13.91
C ASP A 108 -25.67 -25.04 12.43
N GLN A 109 -26.03 -23.79 12.07
CA GLN A 109 -26.29 -23.40 10.67
C GLN A 109 -25.01 -23.38 9.84
N ILE A 110 -23.88 -22.98 10.43
CA ILE A 110 -22.57 -23.05 9.77
C ILE A 110 -22.18 -24.51 9.56
N THR A 111 -22.40 -25.36 10.57
CA THR A 111 -22.05 -26.77 10.51
C THR A 111 -22.90 -27.48 9.47
N GLU A 112 -24.21 -27.20 9.42
CA GLU A 112 -25.12 -27.71 8.40
C GLU A 112 -24.71 -27.23 6.99
N PHE A 113 -24.35 -25.96 6.83
CA PHE A 113 -23.86 -25.43 5.55
C PHE A 113 -22.56 -26.10 5.10
N VAL A 114 -21.59 -26.27 6.00
CA VAL A 114 -20.31 -26.92 5.71
C VAL A 114 -20.49 -28.40 5.41
N GLN A 115 -21.43 -29.09 6.08
CA GLN A 115 -21.77 -30.49 5.80
C GLN A 115 -22.57 -30.65 4.50
N ALA A 116 -23.37 -29.66 4.11
CA ALA A 116 -24.12 -29.67 2.86
C ALA A 116 -23.22 -29.44 1.63
N LEU A 117 -22.03 -28.85 1.83
CA LEU A 117 -21.03 -28.73 0.78
C LEU A 117 -20.41 -30.12 0.51
N PRO A 118 -20.30 -30.55 -0.77
CA PRO A 118 -19.66 -31.80 -1.14
C PRO A 118 -18.12 -31.68 -1.03
N LEU A 119 -17.61 -31.46 0.18
CA LEU A 119 -16.19 -31.32 0.49
C LEU A 119 -15.54 -32.65 0.90
N HIS A 120 -16.28 -33.75 0.78
CA HIS A 120 -15.74 -35.09 1.06
C HIS A 120 -14.79 -35.49 -0.07
N LEU A 121 -13.50 -35.45 0.22
CA LEU A 121 -12.48 -36.14 -0.57
C LEU A 121 -12.71 -37.65 -0.43
N SER A 122 -12.47 -38.41 -1.50
CA SER A 122 -12.48 -39.87 -1.40
C SER A 122 -11.36 -40.33 -0.47
N ASP A 123 -11.56 -41.47 0.20
CA ASP A 123 -10.51 -42.07 1.06
C ASP A 123 -9.20 -42.27 0.29
N THR A 124 -9.28 -42.51 -1.03
CA THR A 124 -8.12 -42.61 -1.92
C THR A 124 -7.39 -41.27 -2.09
N ALA A 125 -8.12 -40.17 -2.28
CA ALA A 125 -7.53 -38.83 -2.42
C ALA A 125 -6.94 -38.34 -1.09
N CYS A 126 -7.55 -38.69 0.05
CA CYS A 126 -6.97 -38.46 1.37
C CYS A 126 -5.65 -39.22 1.54
N ALA A 127 -5.61 -40.50 1.16
CA ALA A 127 -4.39 -41.30 1.23
C ALA A 127 -3.27 -40.77 0.31
N GLU A 128 -3.61 -40.25 -0.88
CA GLU A 128 -2.65 -39.61 -1.79
C GLU A 128 -2.10 -38.28 -1.26
N LEU A 129 -2.90 -37.51 -0.51
CA LEU A 129 -2.46 -36.25 0.11
C LEU A 129 -1.55 -36.47 1.33
N ASP A 130 -1.76 -37.57 2.07
CA ASP A 130 -0.95 -37.95 3.23
C ASP A 130 0.33 -38.71 2.83
N ASP A 131 0.48 -39.09 1.56
CA ASP A 131 1.65 -39.79 1.08
C ASP A 131 2.88 -38.87 0.99
N ARG A 132 4.07 -39.49 1.04
CA ARG A 132 5.33 -38.75 0.92
C ARG A 132 5.52 -38.28 -0.52
N ILE A 133 5.77 -36.99 -0.69
CA ILE A 133 6.11 -36.40 -1.99
C ILE A 133 7.31 -37.15 -2.59
N THR A 134 7.11 -37.75 -3.76
CA THR A 134 8.14 -38.52 -4.46
C THR A 134 8.90 -37.66 -5.48
N GLU A 135 10.08 -38.11 -5.89
CA GLU A 135 10.85 -37.46 -6.97
C GLU A 135 10.09 -37.43 -8.30
N GLY A 136 9.22 -38.42 -8.54
CA GLY A 136 8.35 -38.48 -9.71
C GLY A 136 7.33 -37.34 -9.73
N ASP A 137 6.74 -37.03 -8.58
CA ASP A 137 5.79 -35.92 -8.42
C ASP A 137 6.48 -34.57 -8.66
N LEU A 138 7.70 -34.42 -8.17
CA LEU A 138 8.51 -33.22 -8.40
C LEU A 138 8.84 -33.04 -9.88
N ALA A 139 9.23 -34.12 -10.57
CA ALA A 139 9.51 -34.09 -12.00
C ALA A 139 8.27 -33.75 -12.83
N ALA A 140 7.10 -34.32 -12.48
CA ALA A 140 5.82 -34.03 -13.13
C ALA A 140 5.40 -32.55 -12.91
N ALA A 141 5.50 -32.06 -11.68
CA ALA A 141 5.20 -30.67 -11.35
C ALA A 141 6.13 -29.70 -12.09
N LEU A 142 7.43 -30.01 -12.14
CA LEU A 142 8.40 -29.21 -12.90
C LEU A 142 8.08 -29.21 -14.39
N ALA A 143 7.66 -30.34 -14.97
CA ALA A 143 7.24 -30.39 -16.38
C ALA A 143 6.06 -29.44 -16.65
N GLU A 144 5.05 -29.44 -15.78
CA GLU A 144 3.83 -28.66 -15.93
C GLU A 144 4.01 -27.15 -15.69
N ILE A 145 5.06 -26.74 -14.94
CA ILE A 145 5.34 -25.33 -14.67
C ILE A 145 5.61 -24.56 -15.99
N ARG A 146 4.64 -23.71 -16.38
CA ARG A 146 4.76 -22.83 -17.56
C ARG A 146 5.83 -21.76 -17.33
N THR A 147 6.80 -21.67 -18.23
CA THR A 147 7.84 -20.64 -18.19
C THR A 147 7.27 -19.27 -18.56
N GLY A 148 7.55 -18.25 -17.76
CA GLY A 148 7.10 -16.86 -18.03
C GLY A 148 6.12 -16.29 -17.00
N LYS A 149 5.76 -17.06 -15.96
CA LYS A 149 5.03 -16.52 -14.81
C LYS A 149 5.96 -15.67 -13.94
N ALA A 150 5.40 -14.65 -13.31
CA ALA A 150 6.11 -13.81 -12.37
C ALA A 150 6.68 -14.67 -11.22
N PRO A 151 7.92 -14.39 -10.76
CA PRO A 151 8.51 -15.11 -9.65
C PRO A 151 7.64 -14.97 -8.40
N GLY A 152 7.53 -16.05 -7.63
CA GLY A 152 6.83 -16.03 -6.34
C GLY A 152 7.53 -15.12 -5.32
N PRO A 153 7.02 -15.02 -4.08
CA PRO A 153 7.56 -14.13 -3.04
C PRO A 153 9.03 -14.41 -2.68
N LYS A 154 9.57 -15.58 -3.03
CA LYS A 154 10.99 -15.95 -2.88
C LYS A 154 11.88 -15.52 -4.05
N GLY A 155 11.32 -14.95 -5.11
CA GLY A 155 12.08 -14.37 -6.23
C GLY A 155 12.64 -15.35 -7.26
N PHE A 156 12.54 -16.67 -7.06
CA PHE A 156 13.06 -17.65 -8.02
C PHE A 156 12.18 -17.73 -9.27
N LEU A 157 12.81 -17.61 -10.44
CA LEU A 157 12.16 -17.81 -11.73
C LEU A 157 11.95 -19.31 -11.99
N CYS A 158 10.85 -19.67 -12.63
CA CYS A 158 10.57 -21.05 -13.04
C CYS A 158 11.70 -21.67 -13.89
N LYS A 159 12.43 -20.84 -14.65
CA LYS A 159 13.61 -21.28 -15.41
C LYS A 159 14.74 -21.79 -14.51
N PHE A 160 14.93 -21.18 -13.34
CA PHE A 160 15.97 -21.57 -12.39
C PHE A 160 15.66 -22.95 -11.79
N LEU A 161 14.41 -23.20 -11.41
CA LEU A 161 13.99 -24.50 -10.86
C LEU A 161 14.17 -25.63 -11.88
N LYS A 162 13.79 -25.39 -13.15
CA LYS A 162 14.02 -26.35 -14.24
C LYS A 162 15.50 -26.61 -14.51
N TYR A 163 16.32 -25.56 -14.43
CA TYR A 163 17.76 -25.68 -14.61
C TYR A 163 18.40 -26.48 -13.48
N ALA A 164 18.06 -26.19 -12.22
CA ALA A 164 18.58 -26.91 -11.05
C ALA A 164 18.25 -28.42 -11.11
N ALA A 165 17.01 -28.76 -11.45
CA ALA A 165 16.60 -30.16 -11.60
C ALA A 165 17.35 -30.89 -12.72
N THR A 166 17.71 -30.20 -13.81
CA THR A 166 18.48 -30.79 -14.93
C THR A 166 19.94 -31.03 -14.54
N GLN A 167 20.50 -30.21 -13.64
CA GLN A 167 21.88 -30.37 -13.16
C GLN A 167 22.01 -31.57 -12.22
N GLU A 168 21.00 -31.85 -11.39
CA GLU A 168 20.99 -33.05 -10.52
C GLU A 168 20.97 -34.36 -11.32
N THR A 169 20.28 -34.41 -12.45
CA THR A 169 20.25 -35.62 -13.31
C THR A 169 21.58 -35.88 -14.03
N LEU A 170 22.36 -34.83 -14.31
CA LEU A 170 23.70 -34.92 -14.91
C LEU A 170 24.81 -35.13 -13.85
N ALA A 171 24.52 -34.83 -12.59
CA ALA A 171 25.41 -34.98 -11.45
C ALA A 171 25.17 -36.31 -10.69
N GLY A 172 25.05 -37.42 -11.42
CA GLY A 172 25.26 -38.78 -10.88
C GLY A 172 26.70 -39.05 -10.41
N GLY A 173 27.39 -38.01 -9.93
CA GLY A 173 28.77 -38.02 -9.51
C GLY A 173 29.02 -36.86 -8.56
N ASN A 174 29.10 -37.22 -7.29
CA ASN A 174 29.72 -36.51 -6.17
C ASN A 174 28.77 -35.75 -5.21
N PRO A 175 28.55 -36.25 -3.97
CA PRO A 175 27.83 -35.53 -2.95
C PRO A 175 28.77 -34.49 -2.30
N LEU A 176 28.54 -33.21 -2.58
CA LEU A 176 28.97 -32.13 -1.70
C LEU A 176 27.78 -31.86 -0.79
N GLY A 177 27.84 -32.16 0.50
CA GLY A 177 28.86 -31.58 1.38
C GLY A 177 28.37 -30.21 1.87
N PHE A 178 27.17 -30.20 2.45
CA PHE A 178 26.74 -29.27 3.49
C PHE A 178 26.09 -30.10 4.59
#